data_AF-A0A6H5GXB6-F1
#
_entry.id   AF-A0A6H5GXB6-F1
#
_cell.length_a   1.000
_cell.length_b   1.000
_cell.length_c   1.000
_cell.angle_alpha   90.00
_cell.angle_beta   90.00
_cell.angle_gamma   90.00
#
_symmetry.space_group_name_H-M   'P 1'
#
loop_
_entity.id
_entity.type
_entity.pdbx_description
1 polymer ?
#
loop_
_entity_poly.entity_id
_entity_poly.type
_entity_poly.pdbx_seq_one_letter_code
_entity_poly.pdbx_strand_id
1 'polypeptide(L)'
;MAVSVRGLYPKGGIPSHSCVSNTTYSILPDNYMMVMRATVDLKKGSEILCTYTTILDPTMIRRWYLKRAKYFDCDCARCKDPKELGTHLSSIKCPACDNGLILSSDPLDKSAEWKCDHCDKTLPGETVQRLYFAIRTDLSQLEELEIGPIKLEMTEKVLRKYRSSLHPRHGFNLALMHSLVDLYGKVDGYTVDMLPDILLERKAEFAQNILDALDIVKPGMTRMRGRILFEQHVCYLMMARTQLQLRVVTLEKFKEQINKVIAMLEETARILEVEPEGSADRMMAQSARGSIAELQASLDNMTELPE
;
A
#
# COMPACT_ATOMS: atom_id res chain seq x y z
N MET A 1 23.77 -4.63 -18.21
CA MET A 1 22.35 -5.07 -18.09
C MET A 1 22.29 -6.19 -17.08
N ALA A 2 21.51 -6.05 -16.01
CA ALA A 2 21.31 -7.14 -15.06
C ALA A 2 20.47 -8.24 -15.74
N VAL A 3 20.95 -9.48 -15.71
CA VAL A 3 20.22 -10.63 -16.29
C VAL A 3 19.15 -11.07 -15.29
N SER A 4 17.89 -11.14 -15.74
CA SER A 4 16.81 -11.69 -14.92
C SER A 4 16.93 -13.21 -14.87
N VAL A 5 17.10 -13.76 -13.66
CA VAL A 5 17.20 -15.20 -13.40
C VAL A 5 15.99 -15.69 -12.61
N ARG A 6 15.62 -16.97 -12.77
CA ARG A 6 14.55 -17.63 -12.01
C ARG A 6 15.15 -18.70 -11.12
N GLY A 7 14.80 -18.68 -9.83
CA GLY A 7 15.20 -19.69 -8.85
C GLY A 7 14.04 -20.59 -8.44
N LEU A 8 14.33 -21.87 -8.19
CA LEU A 8 13.40 -22.83 -7.61
C LEU A 8 13.79 -23.11 -6.16
N TYR A 9 12.86 -22.86 -5.24
CA TYR A 9 13.09 -23.02 -3.80
C TYR A 9 12.11 -24.05 -3.22
N PRO A 10 12.48 -25.35 -3.18
CA PRO A 10 11.55 -26.41 -2.75
C PRO A 10 10.92 -26.14 -1.38
N LYS A 11 11.72 -25.69 -0.40
CA LYS A 11 11.21 -25.31 0.93
C LYS A 11 10.34 -24.06 0.90
N GLY A 12 10.68 -23.08 0.06
CA GLY A 12 9.91 -21.85 -0.12
C GLY A 12 8.57 -22.06 -0.82
N GLY A 13 8.40 -23.20 -1.52
CA GLY A 13 7.16 -23.59 -2.17
C GLY A 13 6.18 -24.39 -1.31
N ILE A 14 6.56 -24.76 -0.08
CA ILE A 14 5.71 -25.53 0.85
C ILE A 14 4.57 -24.67 1.45
N PRO A 15 4.80 -23.43 1.92
CA PRO A 15 3.76 -22.64 2.59
C PRO A 15 2.53 -22.41 1.71
N SER A 16 1.35 -22.66 2.28
CA SER A 16 0.07 -22.48 1.61
C SER A 16 -0.25 -21.02 1.33
N HIS A 17 -1.18 -20.79 0.40
CA HIS A 17 -1.69 -19.46 0.13
C HIS A 17 -2.67 -18.96 1.19
N SER A 18 -2.55 -17.69 1.56
CA SER A 18 -3.65 -16.91 2.12
C SER A 18 -3.67 -15.51 1.53
N CYS A 19 -4.87 -14.95 1.29
CA CYS A 19 -5.04 -13.54 0.93
C CYS A 19 -4.78 -12.59 2.11
N VAL A 20 -4.58 -13.15 3.31
CA VAL A 20 -4.01 -12.50 4.50
C VAL A 20 -2.77 -13.30 4.90
N SER A 21 -1.64 -12.99 4.28
CA SER A 21 -0.38 -13.72 4.49
C SER A 21 0.31 -13.29 5.77
N ASN A 22 0.99 -14.22 6.46
CA ASN A 22 1.78 -13.94 7.66
C ASN A 22 3.30 -14.03 7.42
N THR A 23 3.72 -14.05 6.15
CA THR A 23 5.13 -14.11 5.75
C THR A 23 5.49 -13.12 4.65
N THR A 24 6.78 -12.81 4.60
CA THR A 24 7.47 -12.14 3.49
C THR A 24 8.74 -12.92 3.16
N TYR A 25 9.32 -12.68 1.98
CA TYR A 25 10.62 -13.25 1.64
C TYR A 25 11.52 -12.25 0.92
N SER A 26 12.81 -12.50 1.05
CA SER A 26 13.90 -11.83 0.34
C SER A 26 14.80 -12.90 -0.30
N ILE A 27 15.53 -12.52 -1.35
CA ILE A 27 16.56 -13.37 -1.96
C ILE A 27 17.88 -12.65 -1.73
N LEU A 28 18.85 -13.33 -1.11
CA LEU A 28 20.16 -12.74 -0.88
C LEU A 28 20.94 -12.63 -2.20
N PRO A 29 21.57 -11.49 -2.51
CA PRO A 29 22.22 -11.27 -3.80
C PRO A 29 23.54 -12.04 -3.99
N ASP A 30 24.18 -12.44 -2.89
CA ASP A 30 25.50 -13.10 -2.87
C ASP A 30 25.43 -14.59 -3.26
N ASN A 31 24.41 -15.29 -2.76
CA ASN A 31 24.27 -16.74 -2.92
C ASN A 31 22.88 -17.20 -3.38
N TYR A 32 21.99 -16.26 -3.70
CA TYR A 32 20.60 -16.51 -4.11
C TYR A 32 19.79 -17.29 -3.05
N MET A 33 20.17 -17.27 -1.77
CA MET A 33 19.40 -17.92 -0.72
C MET A 33 18.09 -17.17 -0.50
N MET A 34 16.96 -17.89 -0.56
CA MET A 34 15.67 -17.34 -0.14
C MET A 34 15.58 -17.35 1.38
N VAL A 35 15.29 -16.19 1.97
CA VAL A 35 15.01 -16.04 3.40
C VAL A 35 13.55 -15.65 3.56
N MET A 36 12.76 -16.55 4.14
CA MET A 36 11.35 -16.30 4.47
C MET A 36 11.24 -15.92 5.95
N ARG A 37 10.49 -14.85 6.25
CA ARG A 37 10.31 -14.32 7.60
C ARG A 37 8.84 -14.20 7.92
N ALA A 38 8.48 -14.50 9.16
CA ALA A 38 7.17 -14.14 9.68
C ALA A 38 7.04 -12.61 9.72
N THR A 39 5.87 -12.09 9.37
CA THR A 39 5.58 -10.65 9.42
C THR A 39 4.85 -10.28 10.71
N VAL A 40 4.27 -11.27 11.40
CA VAL A 40 3.54 -11.15 12.66
C VAL A 40 4.00 -12.25 13.61
N ASP A 41 3.69 -12.10 14.90
CA ASP A 41 3.94 -13.15 15.88
C ASP A 41 3.10 -14.39 15.58
N LEU A 42 3.76 -15.56 15.54
CA LEU A 42 3.14 -16.85 15.27
C LEU A 42 3.24 -17.74 16.51
N LYS A 43 2.09 -18.25 16.97
CA LYS A 43 2.04 -19.23 18.04
C LYS A 43 2.50 -20.59 17.52
N LYS A 44 3.03 -21.45 18.40
CA LYS A 44 3.36 -22.83 18.05
C LYS A 44 2.12 -23.54 17.50
N GLY A 45 2.27 -24.16 16.33
CA GLY A 45 1.18 -24.83 15.61
C GLY A 45 0.41 -23.95 14.64
N SER A 46 0.68 -22.64 14.57
CA SER A 46 0.15 -21.77 13.51
C SER A 46 0.69 -22.19 12.14
N GLU A 47 -0.18 -22.17 11.12
CA GLU A 47 0.22 -22.38 9.74
C GLU A 47 1.05 -21.20 9.22
N ILE A 48 2.10 -21.52 8.46
CA ILE A 48 2.91 -20.53 7.75
C ILE A 48 2.27 -20.29 6.39
N LEU A 49 1.85 -19.05 6.15
CA LEU A 49 1.03 -18.64 5.01
C LEU A 49 1.73 -17.55 4.21
N CYS A 50 1.78 -17.71 2.89
CA CYS A 50 2.29 -16.70 1.96
C CYS A 50 1.22 -16.28 0.96
N THR A 51 1.47 -15.21 0.20
CA THR A 51 0.57 -14.80 -0.88
C THR A 51 1.15 -15.20 -2.23
N TYR A 52 0.33 -15.81 -3.09
CA TYR A 52 0.69 -16.16 -4.47
C TYR A 52 0.23 -15.11 -5.48
N THR A 53 -0.46 -14.08 -5.02
CA THR A 53 -1.06 -13.03 -5.83
C THR A 53 -0.87 -11.67 -5.17
N THR A 54 -1.23 -10.62 -5.88
CA THR A 54 -1.23 -9.23 -5.43
C THR A 54 -2.23 -9.05 -4.28
N ILE A 55 -1.83 -8.31 -3.24
CA ILE A 55 -2.62 -8.16 -2.02
C ILE A 55 -3.78 -7.17 -2.16
N LEU A 56 -3.63 -6.17 -3.03
CA LEU A 56 -4.60 -5.08 -3.20
C LEU A 56 -5.71 -5.43 -4.19
N ASP A 57 -5.52 -6.44 -5.05
CA ASP A 57 -6.54 -6.81 -6.04
C ASP A 57 -7.84 -7.25 -5.36
N PRO A 58 -9.02 -6.94 -5.92
CA PRO A 58 -10.33 -7.44 -5.46
C PRO A 58 -10.43 -8.97 -5.39
N THR A 59 -11.34 -9.51 -4.56
CA THR A 59 -11.54 -10.96 -4.35
C THR A 59 -11.75 -11.72 -5.67
N MET A 60 -12.59 -11.19 -6.55
CA MET A 60 -12.88 -11.80 -7.84
C MET A 60 -11.61 -11.96 -8.71
N ILE A 61 -10.70 -10.98 -8.66
CA ILE A 61 -9.46 -10.98 -9.44
C ILE A 61 -8.45 -11.94 -8.85
N ARG A 62 -8.26 -11.91 -7.51
CA ARG A 62 -7.37 -12.84 -6.82
C ARG A 62 -7.78 -14.29 -7.07
N ARG A 63 -9.07 -14.62 -6.89
CA ARG A 63 -9.60 -15.97 -7.14
C ARG A 63 -9.44 -16.39 -8.60
N TRP A 64 -9.71 -15.51 -9.56
CA TRP A 64 -9.48 -15.79 -10.99
C TRP A 64 -8.01 -16.12 -11.28
N TYR A 65 -7.07 -15.32 -10.76
CA TYR A 65 -5.65 -15.53 -10.96
C TYR A 65 -5.17 -16.84 -10.33
N LEU A 66 -5.57 -17.11 -9.07
CA LEU A 66 -5.19 -18.33 -8.35
C LEU A 66 -5.73 -19.58 -9.05
N LYS A 67 -6.98 -19.57 -9.51
CA LYS A 67 -7.54 -20.68 -10.28
C LYS A 67 -6.76 -20.95 -11.56
N ARG A 68 -6.38 -19.89 -12.29
CA ARG A 68 -5.65 -20.00 -13.56
C ARG A 68 -4.18 -20.39 -13.40
N ALA A 69 -3.49 -19.82 -12.41
CA ALA A 69 -2.04 -19.97 -12.26
C ALA A 69 -1.62 -21.04 -11.25
N LYS A 70 -2.52 -21.40 -10.32
CA LYS A 70 -2.27 -22.30 -9.19
C LYS A 70 -3.31 -23.43 -9.05
N TYR A 71 -4.33 -23.47 -9.91
CA TYR A 71 -5.29 -24.56 -10.03
C TYR A 71 -6.15 -24.84 -8.78
N PHE A 72 -6.42 -23.81 -7.96
CA PHE A 72 -7.35 -23.91 -6.83
C PHE A 72 -8.19 -22.65 -6.65
N ASP A 73 -9.32 -22.78 -5.95
CA ASP A 73 -10.22 -21.69 -5.61
C ASP A 73 -10.02 -21.29 -4.13
N CYS A 74 -9.41 -20.14 -3.85
CA CYS A 74 -9.08 -19.71 -2.48
C CYS A 74 -10.32 -19.29 -1.66
N ASP A 75 -10.62 -20.00 -0.58
CA ASP A 75 -11.78 -19.79 0.28
C ASP A 75 -11.40 -19.25 1.68
N CYS A 76 -10.28 -18.54 1.78
CA CYS A 76 -9.84 -17.95 3.06
C CYS A 76 -10.87 -16.94 3.60
N ALA A 77 -10.77 -16.56 4.88
CA ALA A 77 -11.72 -15.67 5.55
C ALA A 77 -11.97 -14.36 4.77
N ARG A 78 -10.92 -13.75 4.20
CA ARG A 78 -11.03 -12.56 3.35
C ARG A 78 -11.82 -12.80 2.06
N CYS A 79 -11.62 -13.96 1.42
CA CYS A 79 -12.34 -14.30 0.19
C CYS A 79 -13.81 -14.63 0.45
N LYS A 80 -14.17 -15.10 1.66
CA LYS A 80 -15.56 -15.42 2.04
C LYS A 80 -16.38 -14.18 2.42
N ASP A 81 -15.72 -13.09 2.82
CA ASP A 81 -16.39 -11.88 3.29
C ASP A 81 -16.62 -10.87 2.14
N PRO A 82 -17.89 -10.48 1.84
CA PRO A 82 -18.20 -9.43 0.86
C PRO A 82 -17.55 -8.07 1.13
N LYS A 83 -17.23 -7.77 2.40
CA LYS A 83 -16.55 -6.52 2.82
C LYS A 83 -15.03 -6.68 2.88
N GLU A 84 -14.51 -7.86 2.56
CA GLU A 84 -13.08 -8.19 2.62
C GLU A 84 -12.43 -7.82 3.96
N LEU A 85 -13.01 -8.28 5.06
CA LEU A 85 -12.59 -7.97 6.44
C LEU A 85 -12.73 -6.46 6.77
N GLY A 86 -13.76 -5.82 6.23
CA GLY A 86 -14.03 -4.39 6.41
C GLY A 86 -13.14 -3.44 5.60
N THR A 87 -12.27 -3.98 4.72
CA THR A 87 -11.38 -3.15 3.90
C THR A 87 -12.07 -2.54 2.68
N HIS A 88 -13.19 -3.13 2.25
CA HIS A 88 -13.95 -2.69 1.08
C HIS A 88 -13.12 -2.65 -0.22
N LEU A 89 -12.10 -3.52 -0.34
CA LEU A 89 -11.20 -3.60 -1.48
C LEU A 89 -11.91 -3.99 -2.80
N SER A 90 -13.10 -4.58 -2.72
CA SER A 90 -13.94 -4.92 -3.87
C SER A 90 -15.19 -4.04 -3.99
N SER A 91 -15.50 -3.18 -3.02
CA SER A 91 -16.81 -2.51 -2.95
C SER A 91 -17.00 -1.40 -3.98
N ILE A 92 -18.18 -1.35 -4.58
CA ILE A 92 -18.57 -0.36 -5.60
C ILE A 92 -19.56 0.63 -4.98
N LYS A 93 -19.47 1.91 -5.31
CA LYS A 93 -20.47 2.89 -4.88
C LYS A 93 -21.78 2.66 -5.61
N CYS A 94 -22.90 2.72 -4.88
CA CYS A 94 -24.21 2.56 -5.48
C CYS A 94 -24.55 3.81 -6.32
N PRO A 95 -24.93 3.65 -7.60
CA PRO A 95 -25.34 4.79 -8.43
C PRO A 95 -26.79 5.25 -8.14
N ALA A 96 -27.52 4.55 -7.27
CA ALA A 96 -28.93 4.80 -6.99
C ALA A 96 -29.20 5.44 -5.62
N CYS A 97 -28.20 5.51 -4.73
CA CYS A 97 -28.33 6.16 -3.42
C CYS A 97 -26.96 6.61 -2.89
N ASP A 98 -26.94 7.69 -2.12
CA ASP A 98 -25.70 8.39 -1.75
C ASP A 98 -24.76 7.57 -0.84
N ASN A 99 -25.32 6.78 0.07
CA ASN A 99 -24.53 6.06 1.09
C ASN A 99 -24.39 4.56 0.80
N GLY A 100 -24.93 4.09 -0.34
CA GLY A 100 -24.96 2.68 -0.71
C GLY A 100 -23.63 2.12 -1.19
N LEU A 101 -23.27 0.92 -0.73
CA LEU A 101 -22.20 0.11 -1.31
C LEU A 101 -22.77 -1.16 -1.94
N ILE A 102 -22.41 -1.38 -3.19
CA ILE A 102 -22.72 -2.60 -3.93
C ILE A 102 -21.62 -3.64 -3.63
N LEU A 103 -22.04 -4.75 -3.02
CA LEU A 103 -21.21 -5.86 -2.55
C LEU A 103 -21.63 -7.16 -3.24
N SER A 104 -20.71 -8.11 -3.42
CA SER A 104 -21.06 -9.44 -3.94
C SER A 104 -21.95 -10.19 -2.94
N SER A 105 -23.04 -10.80 -3.41
CA SER A 105 -23.93 -11.63 -2.58
C SER A 105 -23.34 -12.99 -2.21
N ASP A 106 -22.42 -13.50 -3.04
CA ASP A 106 -21.58 -14.67 -2.76
C ASP A 106 -20.20 -14.44 -3.40
N PRO A 107 -19.21 -13.93 -2.63
CA PRO A 107 -17.89 -13.61 -3.16
C PRO A 107 -17.09 -14.82 -3.68
N LEU A 108 -17.48 -16.05 -3.32
CA LEU A 108 -16.84 -17.25 -3.81
C LEU A 108 -17.39 -17.67 -5.19
N ASP A 109 -18.60 -17.22 -5.55
CA ASP A 109 -19.17 -17.41 -6.86
C ASP A 109 -18.95 -16.19 -7.78
N LYS A 110 -18.23 -16.41 -8.89
CA LYS A 110 -17.99 -15.38 -9.90
C LYS A 110 -19.28 -14.92 -10.62
N SER A 111 -20.33 -15.74 -10.64
CA SER A 111 -21.63 -15.39 -11.23
C SER A 111 -22.60 -14.74 -10.26
N ALA A 112 -22.22 -14.61 -8.98
CA ALA A 112 -23.08 -14.03 -7.96
C ALA A 112 -23.53 -12.62 -8.35
N GLU A 113 -24.79 -12.33 -8.05
CA GLU A 113 -25.31 -10.98 -8.13
C GLU A 113 -24.60 -10.08 -7.10
N TRP A 114 -24.49 -8.80 -7.40
CA TRP A 114 -24.01 -7.80 -6.47
C TRP A 114 -25.17 -6.92 -6.03
N LYS A 115 -25.28 -6.67 -4.73
CA LYS A 115 -26.42 -5.98 -4.11
C LYS A 115 -25.95 -4.78 -3.31
N CYS A 116 -26.68 -3.68 -3.42
CA CYS A 116 -26.51 -2.55 -2.53
C CYS A 116 -26.92 -2.96 -1.11
N ASP A 117 -26.20 -2.48 -0.11
CA ASP A 117 -26.51 -2.68 1.31
C ASP A 117 -27.49 -1.63 1.88
N HIS A 118 -27.90 -0.64 1.08
CA HIS A 118 -28.78 0.45 1.49
C HIS A 118 -30.07 0.60 0.66
N CYS A 119 -30.16 0.00 -0.53
CA CYS A 119 -31.34 0.09 -1.39
C CYS A 119 -31.49 -1.17 -2.26
N ASP A 120 -32.55 -1.26 -3.05
CA ASP A 120 -32.85 -2.45 -3.86
C ASP A 120 -32.01 -2.57 -5.15
N LYS A 121 -31.00 -1.70 -5.33
CA LYS A 121 -30.17 -1.73 -6.53
C LYS A 121 -29.31 -2.99 -6.54
N THR A 122 -29.39 -3.73 -7.64
CA THR A 122 -28.50 -4.86 -7.92
C THR A 122 -27.75 -4.69 -9.23
N LEU A 123 -26.64 -5.41 -9.36
CA LEU A 123 -25.83 -5.53 -10.58
C LEU A 123 -25.51 -7.00 -10.85
N PRO A 124 -25.62 -7.47 -12.09
CA PRO A 124 -25.10 -8.78 -12.48
C PRO A 124 -23.59 -8.85 -12.25
N GLY A 125 -23.06 -10.01 -11.83
CA GLY A 125 -21.63 -10.23 -11.68
C GLY A 125 -20.83 -9.95 -12.95
N GLU A 126 -21.43 -10.19 -14.13
CA GLU A 126 -20.82 -9.86 -15.42
C GLU A 126 -20.59 -8.35 -15.62
N THR A 127 -21.50 -7.51 -15.14
CA THR A 127 -21.33 -6.04 -15.20
C THR A 127 -20.11 -5.61 -14.39
N VAL A 128 -19.91 -6.20 -13.22
CA VAL A 128 -18.73 -5.94 -12.37
C VAL A 128 -17.45 -6.46 -13.01
N GLN A 129 -17.49 -7.64 -13.65
CA GLN A 129 -16.36 -8.18 -14.41
C GLN A 129 -15.92 -7.24 -15.54
N ARG A 130 -16.87 -6.70 -16.31
CA ARG A 130 -16.58 -5.73 -17.38
C ARG A 130 -15.98 -4.44 -16.85
N LEU A 131 -16.49 -3.93 -15.71
CA LEU A 131 -15.92 -2.76 -15.03
C LEU A 131 -14.47 -3.02 -14.61
N TYR A 132 -14.20 -4.13 -13.93
CA TYR A 132 -12.86 -4.49 -13.49
C TYR A 132 -11.91 -4.71 -14.66
N PHE A 133 -12.38 -5.31 -15.76
CA PHE A 133 -11.60 -5.44 -16.98
C PHE A 133 -11.20 -4.07 -17.54
N ALA A 134 -12.15 -3.13 -17.65
CA ALA A 134 -11.85 -1.77 -18.12
C ALA A 134 -10.83 -1.05 -17.23
N ILE A 135 -10.95 -1.16 -15.90
CA ILE A 135 -9.98 -0.56 -14.97
C ILE A 135 -8.59 -1.20 -15.12
N ARG A 136 -8.52 -2.53 -15.26
CA ARG A 136 -7.23 -3.23 -15.46
C ARG A 136 -6.54 -2.83 -16.76
N THR A 137 -7.31 -2.57 -17.83
CA THR A 137 -6.76 -2.05 -19.08
C THR A 137 -6.16 -0.66 -18.91
N ASP A 138 -6.83 0.23 -18.16
CA ASP A 138 -6.25 1.54 -17.83
C ASP A 138 -4.96 1.39 -17.00
N LEU A 139 -4.96 0.49 -16.00
CA LEU A 139 -3.78 0.24 -15.18
C LEU A 139 -2.59 -0.32 -15.99
N SER A 140 -2.84 -1.25 -16.92
CA SER A 140 -1.76 -1.78 -17.77
C SER A 140 -1.16 -0.71 -18.68
N GLN A 141 -1.98 0.22 -19.19
CA GLN A 141 -1.47 1.35 -19.97
C GLN A 141 -0.59 2.27 -19.13
N LEU A 142 -0.90 2.47 -17.85
CA LEU A 142 -0.04 3.25 -16.94
C LEU A 142 1.27 2.52 -16.64
N GLU A 143 1.26 1.19 -16.54
CA GLU A 143 2.48 0.39 -16.31
C GLU A 143 3.49 0.53 -17.44
N GLU A 144 3.02 0.67 -18.69
CA GLU A 144 3.85 0.87 -19.88
C GLU A 144 4.53 2.25 -19.96
N LEU A 145 4.05 3.24 -19.19
CA LEU A 145 4.63 4.57 -19.15
C LEU A 145 5.94 4.60 -18.34
N GLU A 146 6.92 5.35 -18.84
CA GLU A 146 8.14 5.67 -18.12
C GLU A 146 7.86 6.50 -16.86
N ILE A 147 8.75 6.38 -15.87
CA ILE A 147 8.67 7.17 -14.63
C ILE A 147 8.91 8.64 -14.99
N GLY A 148 7.92 9.49 -14.74
CA GLY A 148 7.99 10.90 -15.05
C GLY A 148 6.67 11.63 -14.83
N PRO A 149 6.61 12.94 -15.12
CA PRO A 149 5.42 13.77 -14.89
C PRO A 149 4.19 13.29 -15.67
N ILE A 150 4.37 12.79 -16.89
CA ILE A 150 3.26 12.25 -17.70
C ILE A 150 2.58 11.07 -16.99
N LYS A 151 3.36 10.14 -16.43
CA LYS A 151 2.82 8.99 -15.70
C LYS A 151 2.05 9.43 -14.46
N LEU A 152 2.58 10.42 -13.73
CA LEU A 152 1.91 10.99 -12.55
C LEU A 152 0.54 11.59 -12.94
N GLU A 153 0.51 12.45 -13.95
CA GLU A 153 -0.73 13.11 -14.40
C GLU A 153 -1.77 12.12 -14.91
N MET A 154 -1.34 11.10 -15.67
CA MET A 154 -2.23 10.05 -16.16
C MET A 154 -2.76 9.18 -15.01
N THR A 155 -1.93 8.92 -13.99
CA THR A 155 -2.35 8.17 -12.79
C THR A 155 -3.42 8.93 -12.01
N GLU A 156 -3.25 10.25 -11.79
CA GLU A 156 -4.27 11.12 -11.19
C GLU A 156 -5.57 11.15 -12.04
N LYS A 157 -5.44 11.20 -13.37
CA LYS A 157 -6.58 11.16 -14.29
C LYS A 157 -7.39 9.88 -14.14
N VAL A 158 -6.73 8.72 -14.06
CA VAL A 158 -7.39 7.42 -13.87
C VAL A 158 -8.01 7.31 -12.47
N LEU A 159 -7.32 7.77 -11.42
CA LEU A 159 -7.87 7.80 -10.06
C LEU A 159 -9.15 8.65 -10.00
N ARG A 160 -9.15 9.83 -10.65
CA ARG A 160 -10.32 10.70 -10.75
C ARG A 160 -11.45 10.09 -11.58
N LYS A 161 -11.15 9.38 -12.67
CA LYS A 161 -12.13 8.70 -13.55
C LYS A 161 -13.04 7.74 -12.77
N TYR A 162 -12.51 7.04 -11.78
CA TYR A 162 -13.24 6.01 -11.03
C TYR A 162 -13.72 6.44 -9.64
N ARG A 163 -13.49 7.70 -9.24
CA ARG A 163 -13.82 8.25 -7.91
C ARG A 163 -15.30 8.09 -7.51
N SER A 164 -16.22 8.24 -8.46
CA SER A 164 -17.67 8.13 -8.23
C SER A 164 -18.19 6.70 -8.28
N SER A 165 -17.43 5.77 -8.88
CA SER A 165 -17.86 4.38 -9.06
C SER A 165 -17.31 3.45 -7.99
N LEU A 166 -16.12 3.71 -7.46
CA LEU A 166 -15.43 2.81 -6.53
C LEU A 166 -15.46 3.36 -5.11
N HIS A 167 -15.47 2.45 -4.12
CA HIS A 167 -15.20 2.81 -2.73
C HIS A 167 -13.83 3.52 -2.63
N PRO A 168 -13.66 4.55 -1.77
CA PRO A 168 -12.36 5.25 -1.66
C PRO A 168 -11.17 4.32 -1.40
N ARG A 169 -11.38 3.27 -0.59
CA ARG A 169 -10.39 2.22 -0.29
C ARG A 169 -10.44 1.00 -1.23
N HIS A 170 -11.09 1.11 -2.39
CA HIS A 170 -11.11 0.03 -3.37
C HIS A 170 -9.68 -0.33 -3.81
N GLY A 171 -9.42 -1.61 -4.05
CA GLY A 171 -8.09 -2.14 -4.37
C GLY A 171 -7.36 -1.40 -5.49
N PHE A 172 -8.05 -1.13 -6.58
CA PHE A 172 -7.51 -0.32 -7.69
C PHE A 172 -7.17 1.13 -7.29
N ASN A 173 -7.98 1.76 -6.44
CA ASN A 173 -7.67 3.11 -5.95
C ASN A 173 -6.40 3.07 -5.09
N LEU A 174 -6.26 2.07 -4.22
CA LEU A 174 -5.05 1.90 -3.42
C LEU A 174 -3.81 1.60 -4.29
N ALA A 175 -3.95 0.85 -5.38
CA ALA A 175 -2.86 0.62 -6.32
C ALA A 175 -2.43 1.91 -7.04
N LEU A 176 -3.38 2.74 -7.46
CA LEU A 176 -3.11 4.07 -8.03
C LEU A 176 -2.47 5.01 -7.01
N MET A 177 -3.00 5.03 -5.78
CA MET A 177 -2.44 5.79 -4.65
C MET A 177 -1.00 5.37 -4.35
N HIS A 178 -0.70 4.06 -4.36
CA HIS A 178 0.67 3.56 -4.18
C HIS A 178 1.59 4.10 -5.28
N SER A 179 1.16 4.06 -6.55
CA SER A 179 1.94 4.64 -7.65
C SER A 179 2.15 6.15 -7.47
N LEU A 180 1.15 6.89 -6.98
CA LEU A 180 1.27 8.33 -6.75
C LEU A 180 2.19 8.65 -5.57
N VAL A 181 2.16 7.86 -4.49
CA VAL A 181 3.11 7.98 -3.37
C VAL A 181 4.55 7.78 -3.84
N ASP A 182 4.79 6.85 -4.76
CA ASP A 182 6.12 6.62 -5.34
C ASP A 182 6.57 7.75 -6.29
N LEU A 183 5.64 8.46 -6.95
CA LEU A 183 5.95 9.49 -7.96
C LEU A 183 6.08 10.89 -7.35
N TYR A 184 5.16 11.28 -6.46
CA TYR A 184 5.19 12.59 -5.82
C TYR A 184 6.49 12.75 -5.01
N GLY A 185 7.23 13.82 -5.28
CA GLY A 185 8.51 14.13 -4.66
C GLY A 185 9.72 13.67 -5.47
N LYS A 186 9.53 12.86 -6.52
CA LYS A 186 10.65 12.19 -7.23
C LYS A 186 10.71 12.46 -8.73
N VAL A 187 9.72 13.12 -9.30
CA VAL A 187 9.66 13.41 -10.75
C VAL A 187 9.78 14.91 -11.00
N ASP A 188 10.33 15.28 -12.16
CA ASP A 188 10.51 16.67 -12.57
C ASP A 188 9.20 17.46 -12.50
N GLY A 189 9.26 18.66 -11.92
CA GLY A 189 8.10 19.52 -11.67
C GLY A 189 7.26 19.13 -10.44
N TYR A 190 7.57 18.00 -9.81
CA TYR A 190 6.92 17.51 -8.59
C TYR A 190 7.97 17.00 -7.58
N THR A 191 9.18 17.57 -7.59
CA THR A 191 10.22 17.24 -6.61
C THR A 191 9.80 17.68 -5.22
N VAL A 192 10.37 17.05 -4.19
CA VAL A 192 10.00 17.29 -2.78
C VAL A 192 9.95 18.79 -2.44
N ASP A 193 10.96 19.54 -2.87
CA ASP A 193 11.08 20.99 -2.66
C ASP A 193 10.05 21.85 -3.43
N MET A 194 9.45 21.30 -4.49
CA MET A 194 8.43 21.97 -5.31
C MET A 194 6.99 21.61 -4.91
N LEU A 195 6.79 20.61 -4.05
CA LEU A 195 5.45 20.19 -3.65
C LEU A 195 4.81 21.19 -2.69
N PRO A 196 3.66 21.81 -3.03
CA PRO A 196 2.91 22.60 -2.08
C PRO A 196 2.29 21.72 -0.99
N ASP A 197 2.02 22.30 0.18
CA ASP A 197 1.46 21.59 1.34
C ASP A 197 0.22 20.76 1.00
N ILE A 198 -0.67 21.24 0.12
CA ILE A 198 -1.86 20.49 -0.29
C ILE A 198 -1.54 19.16 -1.02
N LEU A 199 -0.42 19.10 -1.76
CA LEU A 199 0.04 17.85 -2.38
C LEU A 199 0.77 16.96 -1.37
N LEU A 200 1.46 17.55 -0.38
CA LEU A 200 2.05 16.79 0.72
C LEU A 200 0.97 16.13 1.60
N GLU A 201 -0.09 16.86 1.95
CA GLU A 201 -1.27 16.35 2.67
C GLU A 201 -1.93 15.21 1.90
N ARG A 202 -2.14 15.40 0.60
CA ARG A 202 -2.72 14.37 -0.28
C ARG A 202 -1.84 13.12 -0.35
N LYS A 203 -0.51 13.28 -0.50
CA LYS A 203 0.44 12.16 -0.49
C LYS A 203 0.40 11.43 0.86
N ALA A 204 0.32 12.15 1.98
CA ALA A 204 0.21 11.57 3.30
C ALA A 204 -1.12 10.80 3.51
N GLU A 205 -2.23 11.32 2.99
CA GLU A 205 -3.54 10.67 3.00
C GLU A 205 -3.52 9.36 2.19
N PHE A 206 -2.89 9.36 1.01
CA PHE A 206 -2.70 8.17 0.19
C PHE A 206 -1.88 7.11 0.92
N ALA A 207 -0.75 7.50 1.52
CA ALA A 207 0.06 6.61 2.32
C ALA A 207 -0.74 5.99 3.49
N GLN A 208 -1.53 6.81 4.20
CA GLN A 208 -2.36 6.33 5.30
C GLN A 208 -3.42 5.33 4.84
N ASN A 209 -4.14 5.61 3.75
CA ASN A 209 -5.13 4.70 3.18
C ASN A 209 -4.54 3.33 2.82
N ILE A 210 -3.29 3.31 2.36
CA ILE A 210 -2.55 2.07 2.07
C ILE A 210 -2.20 1.34 3.37
N LEU A 211 -1.62 2.04 4.36
CA LEU A 211 -1.25 1.45 5.65
C LEU A 211 -2.45 0.83 6.36
N ASP A 212 -3.59 1.54 6.39
CA ASP A 212 -4.83 1.04 6.98
C ASP A 212 -5.34 -0.24 6.31
N ALA A 213 -5.10 -0.41 5.00
CA ALA A 213 -5.44 -1.64 4.29
C ALA A 213 -4.43 -2.76 4.62
N LEU A 214 -3.13 -2.43 4.69
CA LEU A 214 -2.08 -3.38 5.05
C LEU A 214 -2.24 -3.92 6.46
N ASP A 215 -2.72 -3.12 7.41
CA ASP A 215 -3.04 -3.57 8.78
C ASP A 215 -3.99 -4.78 8.81
N ILE A 216 -4.82 -4.92 7.77
CA ILE A 216 -5.79 -6.00 7.67
C ILE A 216 -5.31 -7.10 6.71
N VAL A 217 -4.86 -6.75 5.50
CA VAL A 217 -4.61 -7.76 4.44
C VAL A 217 -3.19 -8.25 4.36
N LYS A 218 -2.22 -7.53 4.94
CA LYS A 218 -0.82 -7.95 4.97
C LYS A 218 -0.14 -7.39 6.23
N PRO A 219 -0.55 -7.86 7.42
CA PRO A 219 -0.19 -7.23 8.68
C PRO A 219 1.30 -7.39 9.02
N GLY A 220 1.74 -6.48 9.90
CA GLY A 220 3.06 -6.49 10.51
C GLY A 220 4.20 -6.07 9.58
N MET A 221 5.39 -6.65 9.80
CA MET A 221 6.65 -6.20 9.22
C MET A 221 6.78 -6.60 7.75
N THR A 222 6.31 -5.75 6.84
CA THR A 222 6.36 -5.98 5.39
C THR A 222 7.14 -4.88 4.69
N ARG A 223 7.86 -5.22 3.61
CA ARG A 223 8.59 -4.23 2.80
C ARG A 223 7.71 -3.06 2.35
N MET A 224 6.49 -3.34 1.90
CA MET A 224 5.54 -2.31 1.47
C MET A 224 5.21 -1.35 2.63
N ARG A 225 4.95 -1.85 3.84
CA ARG A 225 4.73 -0.99 5.02
C ARG A 225 5.93 -0.09 5.29
N GLY A 226 7.14 -0.66 5.34
CA GLY A 226 8.36 0.10 5.59
C GLY A 226 8.59 1.20 4.56
N ARG A 227 8.41 0.89 3.27
CA ARG A 227 8.54 1.87 2.19
C ARG A 227 7.50 2.99 2.29
N ILE A 228 6.23 2.65 2.54
CA ILE A 228 5.16 3.65 2.65
C ILE A 228 5.38 4.55 3.88
N LEU A 229 5.79 4.00 5.01
CA LEU A 229 6.16 4.81 6.19
C LEU A 229 7.34 5.76 5.88
N PHE A 230 8.34 5.29 5.13
CA PHE A 230 9.43 6.14 4.67
C PHE A 230 8.94 7.25 3.74
N GLU A 231 8.02 7.01 2.83
CA GLU A 231 7.48 8.10 1.99
C GLU A 231 6.61 9.08 2.79
N GLN A 232 5.87 8.57 3.76
CA GLN A 232 4.95 9.37 4.58
C GLN A 232 5.68 10.26 5.58
N HIS A 233 6.83 9.83 6.13
CA HIS A 233 7.61 10.64 7.07
C HIS A 233 8.07 11.96 6.43
N VAL A 234 8.48 11.93 5.15
CA VAL A 234 8.94 13.12 4.42
C VAL A 234 7.83 14.16 4.36
N CYS A 235 6.59 13.72 4.09
CA CYS A 235 5.43 14.60 4.02
C CYS A 235 5.21 15.33 5.36
N TYR A 236 5.18 14.58 6.46
CA TYR A 236 4.98 15.17 7.79
C TYR A 236 6.14 16.06 8.22
N LEU A 237 7.37 15.67 7.92
CA LEU A 237 8.55 16.47 8.25
C LEU A 237 8.53 17.82 7.52
N MET A 238 8.20 17.83 6.23
CA MET A 238 8.09 19.06 5.45
C MET A 238 6.97 19.97 5.96
N MET A 239 5.77 19.43 6.15
CA MET A 239 4.64 20.21 6.67
C MET A 239 4.95 20.79 8.06
N ALA A 240 5.59 20.02 8.95
CA ALA A 240 6.01 20.52 10.26
C ALA A 240 7.04 21.66 10.14
N ARG A 241 7.99 21.56 9.21
CA ARG A 241 8.96 22.64 8.93
C ARG A 241 8.28 23.90 8.38
N THR A 242 7.35 23.76 7.43
CA THR A 242 6.58 24.89 6.90
C THR A 242 5.77 25.57 8.02
N GLN A 243 5.11 24.78 8.86
CA GLN A 243 4.32 25.29 9.99
C GLN A 243 5.17 26.04 11.01
N LEU A 244 6.39 25.56 11.27
CA LEU A 244 7.36 26.23 12.13
C LEU A 244 7.80 27.58 11.54
N GLN A 245 8.17 27.58 10.25
CA GLN A 245 8.60 28.79 9.53
C GLN A 245 7.51 29.86 9.48
N LEU A 246 6.26 29.46 9.26
CA LEU A 246 5.11 30.36 9.26
C LEU A 246 4.62 30.74 10.66
N ARG A 247 5.25 30.20 11.71
CA ARG A 247 4.91 30.44 13.13
C ARG A 247 3.44 30.12 13.45
N VAL A 248 2.87 29.10 12.80
CA VAL A 248 1.48 28.66 13.04
C VAL A 248 1.38 27.57 14.11
N VAL A 249 2.51 27.05 14.61
CA VAL A 249 2.59 26.05 15.69
C VAL A 249 3.56 26.51 16.78
N THR A 250 3.33 26.09 18.02
CA THR A 250 4.27 26.32 19.13
C THR A 250 5.47 25.38 19.03
N LEU A 251 6.55 25.69 19.78
CA LEU A 251 7.72 24.82 19.85
C LEU A 251 7.34 23.43 20.39
N GLU A 252 6.49 23.37 21.42
CA GLU A 252 6.01 22.09 21.98
C GLU A 252 5.24 21.28 20.93
N LYS A 253 4.38 21.94 20.14
CA LYS A 253 3.60 21.26 19.11
C LYS A 253 4.50 20.76 17.97
N PHE A 254 5.49 21.54 17.58
CA PHE A 254 6.49 21.12 16.61
C PHE A 254 7.29 19.91 17.11
N LYS A 255 7.76 19.93 18.37
CA LYS A 255 8.45 18.78 18.99
C LYS A 255 7.57 17.52 18.99
N GLU A 256 6.27 17.64 19.29
CA GLU A 256 5.32 16.53 19.21
C GLU A 256 5.23 15.96 17.78
N GLN A 257 5.17 16.81 16.76
CA GLN A 257 5.12 16.39 15.35
C GLN A 257 6.42 15.67 14.93
N ILE A 258 7.58 16.20 15.30
CA ILE A 258 8.86 15.56 14.98
C ILE A 258 9.01 14.22 15.70
N ASN A 259 8.56 14.09 16.94
CA ASN A 259 8.55 12.79 17.65
C ASN A 259 7.68 11.74 16.92
N LYS A 260 6.56 12.14 16.31
CA LYS A 260 5.77 11.23 15.46
C LYS A 260 6.54 10.81 14.20
N VAL A 261 7.26 11.74 13.57
CA VAL A 261 8.13 11.44 12.42
C VAL A 261 9.25 10.47 12.82
N ILE A 262 9.89 10.67 13.97
CA ILE A 262 10.91 9.76 14.50
C ILE A 262 10.33 8.36 14.70
N ALA A 263 9.16 8.23 15.33
CA ALA A 263 8.51 6.93 15.54
C ALA A 263 8.23 6.19 14.21
N MET A 264 7.80 6.91 13.16
CA MET A 264 7.61 6.34 11.83
C MET A 264 8.93 5.86 11.21
N LEU A 265 10.01 6.62 11.38
CA LEU A 265 11.34 6.25 10.91
C LEU A 265 11.91 5.06 11.68
N GLU A 266 11.68 4.97 12.99
CA GLU A 266 12.09 3.83 13.82
C GLU A 266 11.41 2.55 13.36
N GLU A 267 10.09 2.62 13.10
CA GLU A 267 9.35 1.49 12.53
C GLU A 267 9.87 1.12 11.14
N THR A 268 10.11 2.12 10.28
CA THR A 268 10.70 1.92 8.95
C THR A 268 12.04 1.18 9.04
N ALA A 269 12.95 1.67 9.87
CA ALA A 269 14.28 1.09 10.06
C ALA A 269 14.15 -0.36 10.54
N ARG A 270 13.34 -0.60 11.58
CA ARG A 270 13.09 -1.95 12.12
C ARG A 270 12.55 -2.91 11.05
N ILE A 271 11.63 -2.47 10.20
CA ILE A 271 11.03 -3.30 9.13
C ILE A 271 12.03 -3.61 8.03
N LEU A 272 12.75 -2.60 7.53
CA LEU A 272 13.56 -2.73 6.32
C LEU A 272 15.00 -3.16 6.60
N GLU A 273 15.46 -3.06 7.84
CA GLU A 273 16.81 -3.47 8.21
C GLU A 273 17.03 -4.97 7.97
N VAL A 274 16.02 -5.82 8.10
CA VAL A 274 16.18 -7.27 7.88
C VAL A 274 16.40 -7.65 6.41
N GLU A 275 16.23 -6.71 5.48
CA GLU A 275 16.43 -6.94 4.05
C GLU A 275 17.93 -7.06 3.70
N PRO A 276 18.27 -7.70 2.56
CA PRO A 276 19.66 -8.02 2.23
C PRO A 276 20.56 -6.78 2.15
N GLU A 277 21.82 -6.94 2.55
CA GLU A 277 22.81 -5.87 2.44
C GLU A 277 22.99 -5.42 0.98
N GLY A 278 23.13 -4.10 0.78
CA GLY A 278 23.18 -3.48 -0.56
C GLY A 278 21.83 -3.40 -1.28
N SER A 279 20.74 -3.96 -0.74
CA SER A 279 19.41 -3.75 -1.31
C SER A 279 18.91 -2.31 -1.08
N ALA A 280 18.06 -1.82 -1.98
CA ALA A 280 17.41 -0.51 -1.82
C ALA A 280 16.64 -0.38 -0.50
N ASP A 281 16.02 -1.46 -0.04
CA ASP A 281 15.30 -1.51 1.24
C ASP A 281 16.24 -1.34 2.44
N ARG A 282 17.38 -2.05 2.44
CA ARG A 282 18.40 -1.91 3.49
C ARG A 282 19.02 -0.51 3.49
N MET A 283 19.28 0.06 2.31
CA MET A 283 19.77 1.44 2.20
C MET A 283 18.76 2.44 2.76
N MET A 284 17.46 2.25 2.47
CA MET A 284 16.38 3.06 3.04
C MET A 284 16.33 2.95 4.58
N ALA A 285 16.54 1.76 5.14
CA ALA A 285 16.63 1.57 6.58
C ALA A 285 17.82 2.35 7.21
N GLN A 286 18.97 2.39 6.53
CA GLN A 286 20.14 3.15 6.95
C GLN A 286 19.87 4.66 6.89
N SER A 287 19.26 5.14 5.80
CA SER A 287 18.83 6.54 5.68
C SER A 287 17.86 6.91 6.80
N ALA A 288 16.89 6.03 7.12
CA ALA A 288 15.96 6.28 8.23
C ALA A 288 16.68 6.46 9.57
N ARG A 289 17.70 5.65 9.86
CA ARG A 289 18.53 5.81 11.07
C ARG A 289 19.33 7.11 11.11
N GLY A 290 19.92 7.50 9.98
CA GLY A 290 20.59 8.78 9.86
C GLY A 290 19.65 9.93 10.17
N SER A 291 18.46 9.94 9.56
CA SER A 291 17.42 10.94 9.82
C SER A 291 16.96 10.96 11.27
N ILE A 292 16.84 9.81 11.95
CA ILE A 292 16.51 9.77 13.39
C ILE A 292 17.57 10.51 14.21
N ALA A 293 18.85 10.21 13.99
CA ALA A 293 19.94 10.83 14.74
C ALA A 293 19.99 12.35 14.52
N GLU A 294 19.79 12.80 13.28
CA GLU A 294 19.73 14.23 12.94
C GLU A 294 18.54 14.94 13.59
N LEU A 295 17.35 14.32 13.55
CA LEU A 295 16.15 14.90 14.14
C LEU A 295 16.24 14.97 15.66
N GLN A 296 16.76 13.93 16.32
CA GLN A 296 16.98 13.92 17.77
C GLN A 296 17.98 15.00 18.20
N ALA A 297 19.13 15.09 17.51
CA ALA A 297 20.10 16.15 17.77
C ALA A 297 19.51 17.55 17.54
N SER A 298 18.65 17.73 16.53
CA SER A 298 17.96 18.99 16.28
C SER A 298 16.97 19.33 17.39
N LEU A 299 16.26 18.35 17.95
CA LEU A 299 15.29 18.57 19.03
C LEU A 299 15.96 18.92 20.36
N ASP A 300 17.09 18.27 20.67
CA ASP A 300 17.84 18.50 21.91
C ASP A 300 18.45 19.91 21.94
N ASN A 301 18.89 20.41 20.79
CA ASN A 301 19.46 21.75 20.66
C ASN A 301 18.41 22.86 20.54
N MET A 302 17.14 22.54 20.29
CA MET A 302 16.06 23.52 20.18
C MET A 302 15.50 23.91 21.56
N THR A 303 15.99 25.02 22.11
CA THR A 303 15.49 25.64 23.34
C THR A 303 14.44 26.73 23.08
N GLU A 304 14.53 27.43 21.95
CA GLU A 304 13.60 28.48 21.52
C GLU A 304 13.28 28.34 20.02
N LEU A 305 12.21 29.02 19.55
CA LEU A 305 11.89 29.08 18.12
C LEU A 305 12.96 29.91 17.38
N PRO A 306 13.42 29.50 16.19
CA PRO A 306 14.34 30.32 15.39
C PRO A 306 13.73 31.71 15.13
N GLU A 307 14.54 32.77 15.32
CA GLU A 307 14.17 34.16 14.98
C GLU A 307 13.77 34.32 13.51
#